data_AF-A0A355DC99-F1
#
_entry.id   AF-A0A355DC99-F1
#
_cell.length_a   1.000
_cell.length_b   1.000
_cell.length_c   1.000
_cell.angle_alpha   90.00
_cell.angle_beta   90.00
_cell.angle_gamma   90.00
#
_symmetry.space_group_name_H-M   'P 1'
#
loop_
_entity.id
_entity.type
_entity.pdbx_description
1 polymer ?
#
loop_
_entity_poly.entity_id
_entity_poly.type
_entity_poly.pdbx_seq_one_letter_code
_entity_poly.pdbx_strand_id
1 'polypeptide(L)'
;DFAIDKMKFRGVKGTTGTQASFMSLFNNDEEKVKELDKIVCKKMGFEKAYPVTGQTYSRKLDSIILNTLSEVAQSAYKFSNDMRLLQNMKEMEEPFEKHQIGSSAMAYKRNPMRSERISALSRYIIVNSLNPAITAATQWFERTLDDSANKRISVAEAFLALDGVLNLYIKITSNMVVYEKVIAAHVNSELPFMATENIMMEAVKRGGDRQELHEKIRVHSLAAARQVKEFGEKNDLIERILADESFGLSKEEILSIIDPSKFTGRSSGQVVDFIEEYINPILEAHKNELGEEVEINV
;
A
#
# COMPACT_ATOMS: atom_id res chain seq x y z
N ASP A 1 14.73 -7.30 10.99
CA ASP A 1 15.09 -6.50 12.18
C ASP A 1 14.27 -5.22 12.24
N PHE A 2 13.13 -5.28 12.90
CA PHE A 2 12.17 -4.19 12.93
C PHE A 2 12.58 -3.12 13.96
N ALA A 3 11.96 -1.94 13.92
CA ALA A 3 12.27 -0.83 14.84
C ALA A 3 12.08 -1.21 16.32
N ILE A 4 11.14 -2.11 16.61
CA ILE A 4 10.80 -2.60 17.95
C ILE A 4 11.97 -3.38 18.56
N ASP A 5 12.58 -4.31 17.82
CA ASP A 5 13.68 -5.16 18.31
C ASP A 5 14.94 -4.35 18.67
N LYS A 6 15.09 -3.17 18.06
CA LYS A 6 16.23 -2.29 18.29
C LYS A 6 15.98 -1.25 19.39
N MET A 7 14.75 -1.17 19.91
CA MET A 7 14.39 -0.22 20.95
C MET A 7 15.02 -0.61 22.29
N LYS A 8 15.64 0.36 22.96
CA LYS A 8 16.27 0.15 24.27
C LYS A 8 15.61 1.02 25.30
N PHE A 9 15.66 0.59 26.55
CA PHE A 9 15.19 1.40 27.66
C PHE A 9 16.14 2.59 27.90
N ARG A 10 15.65 3.76 28.31
CA ARG A 10 16.55 4.86 28.75
C ARG A 10 17.41 4.41 29.93
N GLY A 11 16.78 3.73 30.89
CA GLY A 11 17.40 3.38 32.15
C GLY A 11 17.46 4.55 33.13
N VAL A 12 18.26 4.35 34.17
CA VAL A 12 18.43 5.23 35.32
C VAL A 12 19.70 6.05 35.13
N LYS A 13 19.58 7.18 34.43
CA LYS A 13 20.73 7.97 33.92
C LYS A 13 20.96 9.32 34.61
N GLY A 14 20.05 9.75 35.48
CA GLY A 14 20.12 11.08 36.13
C GLY A 14 19.81 12.24 35.18
N THR A 15 20.08 13.48 35.62
CA THR A 15 19.67 14.72 34.94
C THR A 15 20.41 14.98 33.63
N THR A 16 21.70 14.62 33.54
CA THR A 16 22.56 14.87 32.36
C THR A 16 23.19 13.58 31.82
N GLY A 17 22.65 12.42 32.20
CA GLY A 17 23.13 11.13 31.69
C GLY A 17 24.27 10.49 32.47
N THR A 18 24.87 11.21 33.42
CA THR A 18 26.11 10.81 34.13
C THR A 18 25.88 9.95 35.36
N GLN A 19 24.63 9.75 35.79
CA GLN A 19 24.28 8.97 36.98
C GLN A 19 24.83 9.51 38.32
N ALA A 20 25.33 10.76 38.36
CA ALA A 20 26.00 11.33 39.54
C ALA A 20 25.19 11.26 40.85
N SER A 21 23.86 11.48 40.79
CA SER A 21 23.00 11.35 41.97
C SER A 21 22.95 9.93 42.53
N PHE A 22 23.02 8.92 41.65
CA PHE A 22 23.04 7.51 42.04
C PHE A 22 24.41 7.09 42.57
N MET A 23 25.50 7.61 41.99
CA MET A 23 26.84 7.45 42.56
C MET A 23 26.89 7.96 44.01
N SER A 24 26.35 9.15 44.27
CA SER A 24 26.26 9.70 45.63
C SER A 24 25.41 8.81 46.55
N LEU A 25 24.23 8.38 46.08
CA LEU A 25 23.32 7.51 46.86
C LEU A 25 23.97 6.19 47.28
N PHE A 26 24.84 5.62 46.44
CA PHE A 26 25.53 4.37 46.72
C PHE A 26 26.98 4.56 47.20
N ASN A 27 27.32 5.72 47.78
CA ASN A 27 28.66 6.01 48.32
C ASN A 27 29.79 5.77 47.30
N ASN A 28 29.58 6.19 46.05
CA ASN A 28 30.46 6.02 44.90
C ASN A 28 30.74 4.57 44.46
N ASP A 29 29.84 3.64 44.81
CA ASP A 29 29.87 2.24 44.34
C ASP A 29 29.31 2.13 42.91
N GLU A 30 30.21 2.11 41.92
CA GLU A 30 29.87 2.06 40.49
C GLU A 30 29.12 0.77 40.11
N GLU A 31 29.46 -0.36 40.71
CA GLU A 31 28.84 -1.64 40.39
C GLU A 31 27.37 -1.67 40.84
N LYS A 32 27.04 -1.08 41.99
CA LYS A 32 25.63 -0.92 42.41
C LYS A 32 24.84 -0.01 41.46
N VAL A 33 25.44 1.05 40.94
CA VAL A 33 24.76 1.91 39.95
C VAL A 33 24.48 1.16 38.65
N LYS A 34 25.47 0.40 38.14
CA LYS A 34 25.29 -0.46 36.96
C LYS A 34 24.23 -1.54 37.20
N GLU A 35 24.24 -2.16 38.38
CA GLU A 35 23.27 -3.18 38.75
C GLU A 35 21.85 -2.60 38.85
N LEU A 36 21.69 -1.42 39.46
CA LEU A 36 20.41 -0.71 39.52
C LEU A 36 19.83 -0.49 38.12
N ASP A 37 20.64 0.00 37.18
CA ASP A 37 20.19 0.25 35.80
C ASP A 37 19.73 -1.04 35.10
N LYS A 38 20.48 -2.14 35.28
CA LYS A 38 20.12 -3.47 34.77
C LYS A 38 18.83 -4.00 35.38
N ILE A 39 18.67 -3.90 36.71
CA ILE A 39 17.47 -4.35 37.42
C ILE A 39 16.23 -3.60 36.94
N VAL A 40 16.31 -2.26 36.84
CA VAL A 40 15.18 -1.44 36.39
C VAL A 40 14.87 -1.72 34.92
N CYS A 41 15.89 -1.82 34.05
CA CYS A 41 15.69 -2.19 32.64
C CYS A 41 14.93 -3.51 32.49
N LYS A 42 15.35 -4.56 33.22
CA LYS A 42 14.69 -5.87 33.22
C LYS A 42 13.25 -5.79 33.77
N LYS A 43 13.02 -5.03 34.84
CA LYS A 43 11.68 -4.83 35.41
C LYS A 43 10.72 -4.12 34.45
N MET A 44 11.24 -3.29 33.55
CA MET A 44 10.45 -2.59 32.53
C MET A 44 10.28 -3.42 31.24
N GLY A 45 10.72 -4.68 31.22
CA GLY A 45 10.55 -5.60 30.09
C GLY A 45 11.55 -5.41 28.95
N PHE A 46 12.63 -4.67 29.16
CA PHE A 46 13.67 -4.47 28.13
C PHE A 46 14.90 -5.34 28.41
N GLU A 47 15.44 -5.95 27.35
CA GLU A 47 16.71 -6.69 27.42
C GLU A 47 17.89 -5.73 27.70
N LYS A 48 17.87 -4.53 27.10
CA LYS A 48 19.00 -3.58 27.11
C LYS A 48 18.54 -2.15 27.35
N ALA A 49 19.37 -1.42 28.10
CA ALA A 49 19.27 0.03 28.23
C ALA A 49 20.26 0.73 27.28
N TYR A 50 20.01 2.00 26.96
CA TYR A 50 20.98 2.82 26.25
C TYR A 50 22.23 3.01 27.12
N PRO A 51 23.44 2.77 26.59
CA PRO A 51 24.67 2.91 27.35
C PRO A 51 25.06 4.37 27.58
N VAL A 52 24.71 5.26 26.65
CA VAL A 52 25.03 6.69 26.70
C VAL A 52 23.77 7.48 26.36
N THR A 53 23.42 8.43 27.21
CA THR A 53 22.30 9.37 27.02
C THR A 53 22.68 10.74 27.57
N GLY A 54 21.96 11.78 27.16
CA GLY A 54 21.87 13.02 27.93
C GLY A 54 20.79 12.89 29.01
N GLN A 55 19.94 13.92 29.16
CA GLN A 55 18.79 13.84 30.06
C GLN A 55 17.75 12.83 29.58
N THR A 56 17.56 12.68 28.27
CA THR A 56 16.55 11.81 27.64
C THR A 56 17.21 10.71 26.82
N TYR A 57 16.44 9.70 26.42
CA TYR A 57 16.86 8.90 25.26
C TYR A 57 16.89 9.80 24.02
N SER A 58 17.73 9.46 23.03
CA SER A 58 17.84 10.30 21.83
C SER A 58 16.51 10.39 21.08
N ARG A 59 16.06 11.61 20.80
CA ARG A 59 14.85 11.89 20.01
C ARG A 59 14.92 11.34 18.58
N LYS A 60 16.10 10.93 18.11
CA LYS A 60 16.26 10.19 16.85
C LYS A 60 15.46 8.89 16.84
N LEU A 61 15.25 8.25 18.00
CA LEU A 61 14.36 7.09 18.11
C LEU A 61 12.92 7.43 17.70
N ASP A 62 12.40 8.57 18.16
CA ASP A 62 11.03 9.02 17.84
C ASP A 62 10.89 9.25 16.31
N SER A 63 11.94 9.76 15.65
CA SER A 63 11.99 9.90 14.18
C SER A 63 12.03 8.57 13.44
N ILE A 64 12.80 7.58 13.93
CA ILE A 64 12.82 6.25 13.32
C ILE A 64 11.42 5.62 13.38
N ILE A 65 10.78 5.68 14.56
CA ILE A 65 9.43 5.11 14.75
C ILE A 65 8.43 5.76 13.79
N LEU A 66 8.34 7.11 13.78
CA LEU A 66 7.33 7.78 12.95
C LEU A 66 7.60 7.65 11.44
N ASN A 67 8.86 7.51 11.03
CA ASN A 67 9.17 7.20 9.63
C ASN A 67 8.69 5.79 9.24
N THR A 68 8.87 4.79 10.11
CA THR A 68 8.30 3.45 9.86
C THR A 68 6.77 3.50 9.77
N LEU A 69 6.07 4.26 10.64
CA LEU A 69 4.62 4.44 10.51
C LEU A 69 4.23 5.13 9.19
N SER A 70 5.03 6.11 8.75
CA SER A 70 4.85 6.79 7.47
C SER A 70 5.00 5.85 6.27
N GLU A 71 5.95 4.90 6.30
CA GLU A 71 6.13 3.90 5.24
C GLU A 71 4.90 2.99 5.09
N VAL A 72 4.30 2.56 6.21
CA VAL A 72 3.03 1.81 6.19
C VAL A 72 1.90 2.68 5.64
N ALA A 73 1.82 3.93 6.09
CA ALA A 73 0.81 4.88 5.62
C ALA A 73 0.89 5.15 4.10
N GLN A 74 2.11 5.23 3.53
CA GLN A 74 2.32 5.38 2.08
C GLN A 74 1.75 4.20 1.30
N SER A 75 1.98 2.98 1.80
CA SER A 75 1.45 1.74 1.22
C SER A 75 -0.08 1.74 1.24
N ALA A 76 -0.68 2.10 2.39
CA ALA A 76 -2.12 2.20 2.55
C ALA A 76 -2.75 3.28 1.66
N TYR A 77 -2.09 4.43 1.51
CA TYR A 77 -2.56 5.49 0.62
C TYR A 77 -2.57 4.99 -0.83
N LYS A 78 -1.48 4.39 -1.32
CA LYS A 78 -1.42 3.85 -2.68
C LYS A 78 -2.54 2.84 -2.95
N PHE A 79 -2.75 1.88 -2.04
CA PHE A 79 -3.86 0.94 -2.12
C PHE A 79 -5.21 1.65 -2.21
N SER A 80 -5.46 2.65 -1.35
CA SER A 80 -6.74 3.34 -1.34
C SER A 80 -7.01 4.14 -2.62
N ASN A 81 -5.98 4.66 -3.29
CA ASN A 81 -6.14 5.31 -4.58
C ASN A 81 -6.55 4.32 -5.66
N ASP A 82 -5.88 3.16 -5.72
CA ASP A 82 -6.22 2.11 -6.68
C ASP A 82 -7.65 1.63 -6.47
N MET A 83 -8.07 1.38 -5.22
CA MET A 83 -9.46 1.00 -4.92
C MET A 83 -10.48 2.05 -5.36
N ARG A 84 -10.20 3.34 -5.16
CA ARG A 84 -11.08 4.43 -5.60
C ARG A 84 -11.18 4.50 -7.12
N LEU A 85 -10.09 4.23 -7.84
CA LEU A 85 -10.08 4.16 -9.31
C LEU A 85 -10.84 2.93 -9.82
N LEU A 86 -10.59 1.76 -9.24
CA LEU A 86 -11.30 0.52 -9.57
C LEU A 86 -12.81 0.64 -9.32
N GLN A 87 -13.21 1.33 -8.25
CA GLN A 87 -14.62 1.61 -7.97
C GLN A 87 -15.22 2.65 -8.92
N ASN A 88 -14.45 3.62 -9.39
CA ASN A 88 -14.88 4.50 -10.49
C ASN A 88 -15.15 3.69 -11.78
N MET A 89 -14.29 2.71 -12.07
CA MET A 89 -14.45 1.76 -13.18
C MET A 89 -15.51 0.68 -12.92
N LYS A 90 -16.07 0.59 -11.70
CA LYS A 90 -17.03 -0.44 -11.28
C LYS A 90 -16.47 -1.87 -11.40
N GLU A 91 -15.15 -2.02 -11.36
CA GLU A 91 -14.49 -3.33 -11.42
C GLU A 91 -14.36 -3.95 -10.04
N MET A 92 -14.12 -3.12 -9.03
CA MET A 92 -14.11 -3.52 -7.63
C MET A 92 -14.78 -2.47 -6.76
N GLU A 93 -15.44 -2.89 -5.68
CA GLU A 93 -16.04 -1.99 -4.69
C GLU A 93 -15.55 -2.33 -3.29
N GLU A 94 -15.40 -1.30 -2.45
CA GLU A 94 -15.28 -1.51 -1.01
C GLU A 94 -16.61 -2.06 -0.43
N PRO A 95 -16.59 -2.75 0.72
CA PRO A 95 -17.78 -3.35 1.30
C PRO A 95 -18.88 -2.31 1.54
N PHE A 96 -20.14 -2.65 1.25
CA PHE A 96 -21.28 -1.78 1.48
C PHE A 96 -22.25 -2.41 2.48
N GLU A 97 -22.45 -1.78 3.63
CA GLU A 97 -23.31 -2.34 4.67
C GLU A 97 -24.80 -2.17 4.34
N LYS A 98 -25.63 -3.10 4.81
CA LYS A 98 -27.07 -3.18 4.48
C LYS A 98 -27.84 -1.88 4.78
N HIS A 99 -27.42 -1.14 5.80
CA HIS A 99 -28.05 0.11 6.24
C HIS A 99 -27.22 1.36 5.90
N GLN A 100 -26.11 1.21 5.18
CA GLN A 100 -25.25 2.32 4.82
C GLN A 100 -25.94 3.21 3.77
N ILE A 101 -25.98 4.51 4.01
CA ILE A 101 -26.49 5.49 3.05
C ILE A 101 -25.28 6.06 2.28
N GLY A 102 -25.15 5.68 1.00
CA GLY A 102 -24.04 6.15 0.15
C GLY A 102 -24.16 7.63 -0.26
N SER A 103 -25.39 8.12 -0.44
CA SER A 103 -25.71 9.51 -0.72
C SER A 103 -27.11 9.83 -0.22
N SER A 104 -27.32 11.02 0.36
CA SER A 104 -28.62 11.50 0.84
C SER A 104 -29.66 11.70 -0.28
N ALA A 105 -29.23 11.78 -1.55
CA ALA A 105 -30.11 12.09 -2.68
C ALA A 105 -30.07 11.06 -3.83
N MET A 106 -29.00 10.26 -3.95
CA MET A 106 -28.82 9.32 -5.06
C MET A 106 -28.70 7.88 -4.56
N ALA A 107 -29.82 7.15 -4.57
CA ALA A 107 -29.91 5.79 -4.02
C ALA A 107 -28.95 4.76 -4.68
N TYR A 108 -28.56 4.97 -5.94
CA TYR A 108 -27.63 4.09 -6.65
C TYR A 108 -26.14 4.43 -6.39
N LYS A 109 -25.84 5.58 -5.79
CA LYS A 109 -24.45 6.09 -5.67
C LYS A 109 -23.76 5.48 -4.46
N ARG A 110 -22.77 4.62 -4.71
CA ARG A 110 -21.86 4.06 -3.70
C ARG A 110 -20.49 4.74 -3.78
N ASN A 111 -20.14 5.50 -2.73
CA ASN A 111 -18.84 6.18 -2.65
C ASN A 111 -17.82 5.30 -1.91
N PRO A 112 -16.54 5.29 -2.33
CA PRO A 112 -15.46 4.57 -1.65
C PRO A 112 -14.98 5.33 -0.38
N MET A 113 -15.91 5.61 0.55
CA MET A 113 -15.67 6.51 1.68
C MET A 113 -14.63 5.99 2.67
N ARG A 114 -14.52 4.66 2.85
CA ARG A 114 -13.50 4.07 3.72
C ARG A 114 -12.12 4.22 3.09
N SER A 115 -12.02 3.97 1.79
CA SER A 115 -10.79 4.20 1.03
C SER A 115 -10.38 5.68 1.04
N GLU A 116 -11.33 6.61 0.90
CA GLU A 116 -11.07 8.05 1.04
C GLU A 116 -10.58 8.43 2.44
N ARG A 117 -11.13 7.80 3.49
CA ARG A 117 -10.68 7.98 4.87
C ARG A 117 -9.25 7.45 5.08
N ILE A 118 -8.90 6.29 4.50
CA ILE A 118 -7.52 5.80 4.47
C ILE A 118 -6.59 6.85 3.83
N SER A 119 -6.92 7.33 2.62
CA SER A 119 -6.13 8.37 1.94
C SER A 119 -5.91 9.61 2.82
N ALA A 120 -6.94 10.09 3.52
CA ALA A 120 -6.86 11.27 4.36
C ALA A 120 -5.96 11.07 5.58
N LEU A 121 -6.16 9.98 6.32
CA LEU A 121 -5.36 9.67 7.52
C LEU A 121 -3.92 9.32 7.16
N SER A 122 -3.69 8.56 6.08
CA SER A 122 -2.34 8.27 5.59
C SER A 122 -1.56 9.53 5.25
N ARG A 123 -2.18 10.50 4.57
CA ARG A 123 -1.55 11.79 4.26
C ARG A 123 -1.14 12.53 5.55
N TYR A 124 -2.00 12.52 6.56
CA TYR A 124 -1.71 13.12 7.85
C TYR A 124 -0.48 12.48 8.52
N ILE A 125 -0.41 11.14 8.57
CA ILE A 125 0.72 10.41 9.16
C ILE A 125 2.03 10.75 8.44
N ILE A 126 2.02 10.78 7.10
CA ILE A 126 3.20 11.08 6.28
C ILE A 126 3.75 12.47 6.59
N VAL A 127 2.89 13.49 6.68
CA VAL A 127 3.33 14.85 7.00
C VAL A 127 3.78 14.95 8.47
N ASN A 128 3.05 14.29 9.37
CA ASN A 128 3.35 14.31 10.80
C ASN A 128 4.70 13.63 11.13
N SER A 129 5.22 12.72 10.30
CA SER A 129 6.52 12.08 10.55
C SER A 129 7.71 13.03 10.52
N LEU A 130 7.55 14.23 9.92
CA LEU A 130 8.57 15.28 9.95
C LEU A 130 8.78 15.87 11.35
N ASN A 131 7.76 15.84 12.21
CA ASN A 131 7.81 16.46 13.54
C ASN A 131 8.97 15.89 14.40
N PRO A 132 9.06 14.57 14.67
CA PRO A 132 10.19 14.05 15.44
C PRO A 132 11.54 14.18 14.74
N ALA A 133 11.57 14.21 13.40
CA ALA A 133 12.82 14.41 12.66
C ALA A 133 13.40 15.80 12.95
N ILE A 134 12.56 16.84 12.90
CA ILE A 134 12.95 18.21 13.24
C ILE A 134 13.29 18.31 14.73
N THR A 135 12.44 17.77 15.63
CA THR A 135 12.72 17.76 17.07
C THR A 135 14.06 17.09 17.39
N ALA A 136 14.41 15.99 16.71
CA ALA A 136 15.69 15.32 16.91
C ALA A 136 16.88 16.17 16.45
N ALA A 137 16.74 16.91 15.35
CA ALA A 137 17.79 17.76 14.79
C ALA A 137 18.06 19.02 15.62
N THR A 138 17.05 19.53 16.34
CA THR A 138 17.14 20.82 17.07
C THR A 138 17.41 20.69 18.56
N GLN A 139 17.56 19.47 19.10
CA GLN A 139 17.94 19.29 20.51
C GLN A 139 19.34 19.87 20.80
N TRP A 140 19.43 20.76 21.80
CA TRP A 140 20.73 21.32 22.22
C TRP A 140 21.32 20.54 23.39
N PHE A 141 22.59 20.15 23.25
CA PHE A 141 23.38 19.44 24.27
C PHE A 141 22.61 18.25 24.91
N GLU A 142 22.51 18.19 26.25
CA GLU A 142 21.91 17.05 26.94
C GLU A 142 20.38 16.97 26.83
N ARG A 143 19.68 18.10 26.59
CA ARG A 143 18.25 18.23 26.24
C ARG A 143 17.80 19.70 26.19
N THR A 144 16.87 20.01 25.28
CA THR A 144 15.95 21.17 25.37
C THR A 144 14.48 20.74 25.46
N LEU A 145 13.63 21.52 26.15
CA LEU A 145 12.27 21.12 26.53
C LEU A 145 11.20 21.35 25.44
N ASP A 146 11.57 21.98 24.33
CA ASP A 146 10.74 22.14 23.13
C ASP A 146 10.27 20.79 22.55
N ASP A 147 10.95 19.70 22.91
CA ASP A 147 10.55 18.32 22.59
C ASP A 147 9.19 17.91 23.19
N SER A 148 8.88 18.41 24.39
CA SER A 148 7.81 17.85 25.24
C SER A 148 6.41 18.05 24.63
N ALA A 149 6.09 19.28 24.20
CA ALA A 149 4.77 19.60 23.70
C ALA A 149 4.52 18.95 22.33
N ASN A 150 5.48 19.02 21.42
CA ASN A 150 5.36 18.41 20.10
C ASN A 150 5.18 16.89 20.20
N LYS A 151 6.02 16.21 20.98
CA LYS A 151 5.98 14.75 21.12
C LYS A 151 4.63 14.23 21.63
N ARG A 152 3.98 14.97 22.55
CA ARG A 152 2.66 14.60 23.09
C ARG A 152 1.58 14.51 22.01
N ILE A 153 1.74 15.28 20.94
CA ILE A 153 0.81 15.37 19.81
C ILE A 153 1.28 14.41 18.71
N SER A 154 2.45 14.69 18.14
CA SER A 154 2.91 14.04 16.91
C SER A 154 3.05 12.52 17.05
N VAL A 155 3.59 12.04 18.17
CA VAL A 155 3.79 10.60 18.37
C VAL A 155 2.45 9.90 18.60
N ALA A 156 1.61 10.41 19.51
CA ALA A 156 0.34 9.78 19.84
C ALA A 156 -0.62 9.76 18.65
N GLU A 157 -0.75 10.89 17.94
CA GLU A 157 -1.64 11.01 16.79
C GLU A 157 -1.18 10.13 15.61
N ALA A 158 0.12 9.92 15.41
CA ALA A 158 0.62 9.02 14.36
C ALA A 158 0.21 7.55 14.62
N PHE A 159 0.34 7.07 15.86
CA PHE A 159 -0.09 5.71 16.22
C PHE A 159 -1.60 5.55 16.09
N LEU A 160 -2.39 6.48 16.64
CA LEU A 160 -3.86 6.43 16.58
C LEU A 160 -4.38 6.51 15.14
N ALA A 161 -3.80 7.37 14.32
CA ALA A 161 -4.19 7.49 12.92
C ALA A 161 -3.84 6.22 12.13
N LEU A 162 -2.66 5.63 12.35
CA LEU A 162 -2.28 4.40 11.64
C LEU A 162 -3.13 3.21 12.08
N ASP A 163 -3.43 3.09 13.37
CA ASP A 163 -4.36 2.08 13.89
C ASP A 163 -5.73 2.17 13.20
N GLY A 164 -6.30 3.38 13.11
CA GLY A 164 -7.54 3.63 12.37
C GLY A 164 -7.43 3.27 10.88
N VAL A 165 -6.28 3.51 10.24
CA VAL A 165 -6.01 3.11 8.85
C VAL A 165 -5.99 1.59 8.70
N LEU A 166 -5.30 0.86 9.58
CA LEU A 166 -5.21 -0.60 9.53
C LEU A 166 -6.57 -1.25 9.78
N ASN A 167 -7.35 -0.71 10.71
CA ASN A 167 -8.74 -1.12 10.96
C ASN A 167 -9.63 -0.97 9.70
N LEU A 168 -9.52 0.16 9.00
CA LEU A 168 -10.21 0.36 7.72
C LEU A 168 -9.71 -0.63 6.66
N TYR A 169 -8.41 -0.90 6.63
CA TYR A 169 -7.77 -1.81 5.69
C TYR A 169 -8.33 -3.23 5.84
N ILE A 170 -8.33 -3.77 7.06
CA ILE A 170 -8.90 -5.08 7.40
C ILE A 170 -10.36 -5.15 6.96
N LYS A 171 -11.17 -4.12 7.26
CA LYS A 171 -12.59 -4.11 6.88
C LYS A 171 -12.78 -4.18 5.37
N ILE A 172 -12.01 -3.40 4.61
CA ILE A 172 -12.10 -3.36 3.14
C ILE A 172 -11.67 -4.71 2.55
N THR A 173 -10.48 -5.19 2.90
CA THR A 173 -9.90 -6.40 2.29
C THR A 173 -10.66 -7.66 2.64
N SER A 174 -11.34 -7.71 3.79
CA SER A 174 -12.14 -8.87 4.20
C SER A 174 -13.39 -9.08 3.35
N ASN A 175 -13.95 -8.02 2.75
CA ASN A 175 -15.26 -8.09 2.08
C ASN A 175 -15.33 -7.25 0.80
N MET A 176 -14.20 -7.02 0.13
CA MET A 176 -14.18 -6.32 -1.15
C MET A 176 -14.96 -7.12 -2.22
N VAL A 177 -15.65 -6.41 -3.10
CA VAL A 177 -16.49 -7.01 -4.14
C VAL A 177 -15.80 -6.85 -5.49
N VAL A 178 -15.78 -7.92 -6.29
CA VAL A 178 -15.20 -7.94 -7.65
C VAL A 178 -16.31 -8.19 -8.68
N TYR A 179 -16.33 -7.38 -9.74
CA TYR A 179 -17.33 -7.47 -10.81
C TYR A 179 -16.71 -8.02 -12.10
N GLU A 180 -16.54 -9.33 -12.17
CA GLU A 180 -15.87 -10.03 -13.28
C GLU A 180 -16.45 -9.69 -14.67
N LYS A 181 -17.77 -9.50 -14.77
CA LYS A 181 -18.41 -9.15 -16.05
C LYS A 181 -18.10 -7.73 -16.51
N VAL A 182 -17.89 -6.79 -15.59
CA VAL A 182 -17.46 -5.43 -15.92
C VAL A 182 -16.01 -5.45 -16.37
N ILE A 183 -15.14 -6.16 -15.63
CA ILE A 183 -13.74 -6.36 -15.99
C ILE A 183 -13.63 -6.97 -17.39
N ALA A 184 -14.36 -8.06 -17.66
CA ALA A 184 -14.36 -8.69 -18.97
C ALA A 184 -14.85 -7.74 -20.08
N ALA A 185 -15.86 -6.90 -19.81
CA ALA A 185 -16.34 -5.93 -20.79
C ALA A 185 -15.27 -4.85 -21.12
N HIS A 186 -14.57 -4.32 -20.11
CA HIS A 186 -13.49 -3.37 -20.31
C HIS A 186 -12.27 -3.98 -21.00
N VAL A 187 -11.89 -5.20 -20.62
CA VAL A 187 -10.82 -5.93 -21.30
C VAL A 187 -11.20 -6.14 -22.77
N ASN A 188 -12.42 -6.58 -23.07
CA ASN A 188 -12.86 -6.80 -24.45
C ASN A 188 -12.93 -5.52 -25.30
N SER A 189 -13.13 -4.34 -24.70
CA SER A 189 -13.12 -3.08 -25.46
C SER A 189 -11.70 -2.63 -25.85
N GLU A 190 -10.69 -3.00 -25.06
CA GLU A 190 -9.29 -2.57 -25.27
C GLU A 190 -8.40 -3.65 -25.92
N LEU A 191 -8.66 -4.92 -25.63
CA LEU A 191 -7.85 -6.05 -26.06
C LEU A 191 -7.63 -6.15 -27.59
N PRO A 192 -8.61 -5.79 -28.46
CA PRO A 192 -8.36 -5.72 -29.89
C PRO A 192 -7.15 -4.86 -30.28
N PHE A 193 -6.93 -3.73 -29.61
CA PHE A 193 -5.78 -2.86 -29.88
C PHE A 193 -4.47 -3.51 -29.42
N MET A 194 -4.48 -4.15 -28.25
CA MET A 194 -3.31 -4.81 -27.67
C MET A 194 -2.91 -6.09 -28.43
N ALA A 195 -3.86 -6.77 -29.04
CA ALA A 195 -3.64 -8.03 -29.76
C ALA A 195 -3.21 -7.85 -31.22
N THR A 196 -3.01 -6.62 -31.68
CA THR A 196 -2.66 -6.32 -33.08
C THR A 196 -1.37 -7.02 -33.53
N GLU A 197 -0.35 -7.09 -32.68
CA GLU A 197 0.88 -7.84 -32.98
C GLU A 197 0.61 -9.34 -33.16
N ASN A 198 -0.18 -9.94 -32.27
CA ASN A 198 -0.54 -11.36 -32.33
C ASN A 198 -1.30 -11.71 -33.62
N ILE A 199 -2.25 -10.85 -34.01
CA ILE A 199 -3.04 -11.01 -35.24
C ILE A 199 -2.12 -10.90 -36.47
N MET A 200 -1.24 -9.88 -36.50
CA MET A 200 -0.26 -9.70 -37.58
C MET A 200 0.63 -10.93 -37.74
N MET A 201 1.19 -11.42 -36.64
CA MET A 201 2.10 -12.56 -36.66
C MET A 201 1.43 -13.83 -37.19
N GLU A 202 0.15 -14.04 -36.90
CA GLU A 202 -0.59 -15.18 -37.43
C GLU A 202 -0.88 -15.03 -38.93
N ALA A 203 -1.21 -13.83 -39.41
CA ALA A 203 -1.36 -13.55 -40.84
C ALA A 203 -0.03 -13.70 -41.60
N VAL A 204 1.11 -13.28 -41.03
CA VAL A 204 2.45 -13.46 -41.62
C VAL A 204 2.81 -14.95 -41.75
N LYS A 205 2.51 -15.79 -40.75
CA LYS A 205 2.74 -17.25 -40.86
C LYS A 205 2.00 -17.89 -42.04
N ARG A 206 0.93 -17.28 -42.51
CA ARG A 206 0.13 -17.72 -43.68
C ARG A 206 0.67 -17.20 -45.01
N GLY A 207 1.82 -16.53 -45.00
CA GLY A 207 2.50 -16.02 -46.19
C GLY A 207 2.22 -14.55 -46.50
N GLY A 208 1.54 -13.82 -45.61
CA GLY A 208 1.36 -12.37 -45.77
C GLY A 208 2.65 -11.58 -45.54
N ASP A 209 2.84 -10.50 -46.30
CA ASP A 209 3.97 -9.58 -46.09
C ASP A 209 3.79 -8.80 -44.79
N ARG A 210 4.81 -8.86 -43.93
CA ARG A 210 4.76 -8.24 -42.59
C ARG A 210 4.62 -6.72 -42.67
N GLN A 211 5.30 -6.07 -43.62
CA GLN A 211 5.32 -4.61 -43.71
C GLN A 211 3.98 -4.08 -44.23
N GLU A 212 3.40 -4.76 -45.22
CA GLU A 212 2.06 -4.47 -45.72
C GLU A 212 0.99 -4.69 -44.65
N LEU A 213 1.01 -5.83 -43.96
CA LEU A 213 0.05 -6.14 -42.89
C LEU A 213 0.14 -5.17 -41.71
N HIS A 214 1.36 -4.79 -41.32
CA HIS A 214 1.56 -3.80 -40.27
C HIS A 214 0.92 -2.44 -40.63
N GLU A 215 1.13 -1.97 -41.87
CA GLU A 215 0.55 -0.71 -42.32
C GLU A 215 -0.98 -0.77 -42.37
N LYS A 216 -1.56 -1.89 -42.80
CA LYS A 216 -3.02 -2.10 -42.77
C LYS A 216 -3.58 -2.11 -41.34
N ILE A 217 -2.92 -2.81 -40.41
CA ILE A 217 -3.28 -2.78 -38.99
C ILE A 217 -3.25 -1.36 -38.46
N ARG A 218 -2.22 -0.57 -38.79
CA ARG A 218 -2.09 0.82 -38.37
C ARG A 218 -3.28 1.65 -38.86
N VAL A 219 -3.64 1.54 -40.15
CA VAL A 219 -4.78 2.25 -40.74
C VAL A 219 -6.10 1.86 -40.05
N HIS A 220 -6.36 0.56 -39.89
CA HIS A 220 -7.59 0.07 -39.22
C HIS A 220 -7.63 0.48 -37.74
N SER A 221 -6.50 0.42 -37.03
CA SER A 221 -6.41 0.81 -35.62
C SER A 221 -6.67 2.30 -35.43
N LEU A 222 -6.14 3.16 -36.32
CA LEU A 222 -6.43 4.60 -36.28
C LEU A 222 -7.90 4.90 -36.55
N ALA A 223 -8.52 4.18 -37.50
CA ALA A 223 -9.94 4.34 -37.79
C ALA A 223 -10.82 3.90 -36.61
N ALA A 224 -10.55 2.75 -36.00
CA ALA A 224 -11.26 2.28 -34.81
C ALA A 224 -11.04 3.20 -33.60
N ALA A 225 -9.81 3.69 -33.38
CA ALA A 225 -9.53 4.65 -32.32
C ALA A 225 -10.29 5.98 -32.52
N ARG A 226 -10.42 6.43 -33.77
CA ARG A 226 -11.24 7.59 -34.13
C ARG A 226 -12.72 7.35 -33.82
N GLN A 227 -13.24 6.17 -34.16
CA GLN A 227 -14.61 5.75 -33.84
C GLN A 227 -14.92 5.86 -32.34
N VAL A 228 -14.02 5.35 -31.50
CA VAL A 228 -14.15 5.43 -30.05
C VAL A 228 -14.04 6.88 -29.54
N LYS A 229 -13.02 7.62 -29.97
CA LYS A 229 -12.67 8.92 -29.37
C LYS A 229 -13.47 10.11 -29.91
N GLU A 230 -13.77 10.14 -31.20
CA GLU A 230 -14.49 11.27 -31.82
C GLU A 230 -16.01 11.06 -31.83
N PHE A 231 -16.47 9.80 -31.89
CA PHE A 231 -17.89 9.50 -32.06
C PHE A 231 -18.52 8.80 -30.84
N GLY A 232 -17.71 8.37 -29.86
CA GLY A 232 -18.22 7.69 -28.66
C GLY A 232 -18.79 6.29 -28.93
N GLU A 233 -18.42 5.70 -30.07
CA GLU A 233 -18.91 4.39 -30.50
C GLU A 233 -18.02 3.25 -29.98
N LYS A 234 -18.48 2.00 -30.14
CA LYS A 234 -17.70 0.82 -29.75
C LYS A 234 -16.46 0.66 -30.64
N ASN A 235 -15.42 0.06 -30.06
CA ASN A 235 -14.25 -0.38 -30.80
C ASN A 235 -14.67 -1.45 -31.83
N ASP A 236 -14.43 -1.15 -33.11
CA ASP A 236 -14.79 -2.00 -34.26
C ASP A 236 -13.56 -2.54 -35.02
N LEU A 237 -12.39 -2.57 -34.37
CA LEU A 237 -11.13 -2.98 -35.00
C LEU A 237 -11.19 -4.41 -35.54
N ILE A 238 -11.83 -5.33 -34.81
CA ILE A 238 -11.93 -6.73 -35.23
C ILE A 238 -12.81 -6.87 -36.46
N GLU A 239 -13.93 -6.14 -36.53
CA GLU A 239 -14.77 -6.11 -37.72
C GLU A 239 -14.01 -5.58 -38.94
N ARG A 240 -13.19 -4.53 -38.77
CA ARG A 240 -12.36 -3.96 -39.84
C ARG A 240 -11.33 -4.96 -40.36
N ILE A 241 -10.65 -5.67 -39.45
CA ILE A 241 -9.64 -6.68 -39.82
C ILE A 241 -10.31 -7.86 -40.54
N LEU A 242 -11.46 -8.34 -40.06
CA LEU A 242 -12.20 -9.43 -40.70
C LEU A 242 -12.70 -9.08 -42.11
N ALA A 243 -12.99 -7.80 -42.37
CA ALA A 243 -13.41 -7.33 -43.67
C ALA A 243 -12.25 -7.12 -44.67
N ASP A 244 -10.99 -7.13 -44.21
CA ASP A 244 -9.81 -6.97 -45.05
C ASP A 244 -9.21 -8.34 -45.37
N GLU A 245 -9.47 -8.82 -46.59
CA GLU A 245 -9.07 -10.14 -47.07
C GLU A 245 -7.56 -10.42 -46.95
N SER A 246 -6.72 -9.39 -46.88
CA SER A 246 -5.28 -9.57 -46.76
C SER A 246 -4.83 -10.21 -45.45
N PHE A 247 -5.64 -10.16 -44.39
CA PHE A 247 -5.32 -10.84 -43.15
C PHE A 247 -5.52 -12.37 -43.24
N GLY A 248 -6.42 -12.85 -44.11
CA GLY A 248 -6.64 -14.28 -44.34
C GLY A 248 -7.00 -15.09 -43.08
N LEU A 249 -7.66 -14.44 -42.11
CA LEU A 249 -8.08 -15.02 -40.84
C LEU A 249 -9.62 -15.08 -40.75
N SER A 250 -10.13 -16.22 -40.30
CA SER A 250 -11.54 -16.37 -39.94
C SER A 250 -11.86 -15.71 -38.59
N LYS A 251 -13.15 -15.51 -38.32
CA LYS A 251 -13.63 -14.96 -37.05
C LYS A 251 -13.21 -15.83 -35.87
N GLU A 252 -13.36 -17.15 -35.99
CA GLU A 252 -13.01 -18.11 -34.94
C GLU A 252 -11.51 -18.06 -34.61
N GLU A 253 -10.67 -17.88 -35.63
CA GLU A 253 -9.21 -17.76 -35.46
C GLU A 253 -8.85 -16.47 -34.74
N ILE A 254 -9.41 -15.32 -35.16
CA ILE A 254 -9.15 -14.05 -34.47
C ILE A 254 -9.64 -14.10 -33.03
N LEU A 255 -10.85 -14.62 -32.76
CA LEU A 255 -11.38 -14.77 -31.41
C LEU A 255 -10.50 -15.66 -30.52
N SER A 256 -9.89 -16.71 -31.09
CA SER A 256 -8.91 -17.53 -30.37
C SER A 256 -7.61 -16.78 -30.09
N ILE A 257 -7.17 -15.89 -31.00
CA ILE A 257 -5.97 -15.07 -30.79
C ILE A 257 -6.21 -14.04 -29.67
N ILE A 258 -7.38 -13.39 -29.65
CA ILE A 258 -7.72 -12.33 -28.69
C ILE A 258 -8.34 -12.85 -27.38
N ASP A 259 -7.97 -14.06 -26.97
CA ASP A 259 -8.37 -14.62 -25.68
C ASP A 259 -7.61 -13.92 -24.53
N PRO A 260 -8.30 -13.19 -23.62
CA PRO A 260 -7.65 -12.46 -22.52
C PRO A 260 -6.70 -13.30 -21.67
N SER A 261 -6.99 -14.60 -21.50
CA SER A 261 -6.18 -15.51 -20.69
C SER A 261 -4.76 -15.70 -21.26
N LYS A 262 -4.57 -15.45 -22.55
CA LYS A 262 -3.25 -15.51 -23.23
C LYS A 262 -2.41 -14.26 -23.02
N PHE A 263 -3.00 -13.18 -22.50
CA PHE A 263 -2.33 -11.88 -22.30
C PHE A 263 -1.93 -11.61 -20.84
N THR A 264 -2.10 -12.59 -19.94
CA THR A 264 -1.77 -12.44 -18.51
C THR A 264 -0.33 -12.85 -18.17
N GLY A 265 0.45 -13.35 -19.13
CA GLY A 265 1.82 -13.81 -18.92
C GLY A 265 1.94 -14.78 -17.74
N ARG A 266 2.83 -14.48 -16.78
CA ARG A 266 3.04 -15.27 -15.56
C ARG A 266 2.22 -14.80 -14.35
N SER A 267 1.24 -13.91 -14.53
CA SER A 267 0.57 -13.23 -13.41
C SER A 267 0.07 -14.20 -12.32
N SER A 268 -0.63 -15.28 -12.68
CA SER A 268 -1.11 -16.27 -11.71
C SER A 268 0.02 -17.01 -10.99
N GLY A 269 1.05 -17.45 -11.72
CA GLY A 269 2.21 -18.10 -11.14
C GLY A 269 2.99 -17.18 -10.19
N GLN A 270 3.17 -15.90 -10.55
CA GLN A 270 3.81 -14.91 -9.70
C GLN A 270 3.06 -14.67 -8.39
N VAL A 271 1.72 -14.74 -8.41
CA VAL A 271 0.91 -14.63 -7.19
C VAL A 271 1.12 -15.85 -6.28
N VAL A 272 1.15 -17.06 -6.84
CA VAL A 272 1.43 -18.28 -6.07
C VAL A 272 2.82 -18.21 -5.45
N ASP A 273 3.85 -17.94 -6.26
CA ASP A 273 5.25 -17.82 -5.80
C ASP A 273 5.34 -16.78 -4.66
N PHE A 274 4.70 -15.62 -4.81
CA PHE A 274 4.72 -14.56 -3.80
C PHE A 274 4.03 -14.97 -2.48
N ILE A 275 2.86 -15.60 -2.56
CA ILE A 275 2.13 -16.03 -1.36
C ILE A 275 2.90 -17.13 -0.62
N GLU A 276 3.40 -18.12 -1.33
CA GLU A 276 4.10 -19.27 -0.72
C GLU A 276 5.45 -18.87 -0.12
N GLU A 277 6.25 -18.09 -0.84
CA GLU A 277 7.63 -17.77 -0.43
C GLU A 277 7.72 -16.60 0.55
N TYR A 278 6.79 -15.63 0.51
CA TYR A 278 6.91 -14.40 1.28
C TYR A 278 5.79 -14.19 2.28
N ILE A 279 4.53 -14.47 1.93
CA ILE A 279 3.38 -14.17 2.80
C ILE A 279 3.15 -15.28 3.82
N ASN A 280 3.11 -16.55 3.40
CA ASN A 280 2.85 -17.68 4.30
C ASN A 280 3.87 -17.78 5.46
N PRO A 281 5.18 -17.57 5.26
CA PRO A 281 6.13 -17.56 6.37
C PRO A 281 5.85 -16.47 7.41
N ILE A 282 5.41 -15.29 6.96
CA ILE A 282 5.01 -14.18 7.85
C ILE A 282 3.75 -14.57 8.62
N LEU A 283 2.72 -15.07 7.94
CA LEU A 283 1.46 -15.48 8.57
C LEU A 283 1.66 -16.60 9.61
N GLU A 284 2.51 -17.60 9.32
CA GLU A 284 2.80 -18.68 10.27
C GLU A 284 3.54 -18.17 11.51
N ALA A 285 4.49 -17.24 11.35
CA ALA A 285 5.19 -16.60 12.47
C ALA A 285 4.24 -15.80 13.38
N HIS A 286 3.13 -15.30 12.83
CA HIS A 286 2.14 -14.46 13.51
C HIS A 286 0.76 -15.14 13.65
N LYS A 287 0.68 -16.48 13.61
CA LYS A 287 -0.61 -17.20 13.54
C LYS A 287 -1.59 -16.90 14.69
N ASN A 288 -1.07 -16.53 15.85
CA ASN A 288 -1.87 -16.21 17.03
C ASN A 288 -2.52 -14.81 16.95
N GLU A 289 -2.09 -13.98 15.99
CA GLU A 289 -2.59 -12.63 15.74
C GLU A 289 -3.62 -12.60 14.59
N LEU A 290 -3.89 -13.75 13.94
CA LEU A 290 -4.83 -13.85 12.84
C LEU A 290 -6.28 -13.93 13.33
N GLY A 291 -7.20 -13.47 12.48
CA GLY A 291 -8.64 -13.55 12.73
C GLY A 291 -9.21 -12.38 13.53
N GLU A 292 -8.50 -11.24 13.59
CA GLU A 292 -9.07 -10.02 14.15
C GLU A 292 -10.29 -9.56 13.35
N GLU A 293 -11.42 -9.39 14.04
CA GLU A 293 -12.62 -8.78 13.50
C GLU A 293 -12.70 -7.31 13.92
N VAL A 294 -12.82 -6.43 12.92
CA VAL A 294 -12.90 -4.99 13.15
C VAL A 294 -14.33 -4.50 12.90
N GLU A 295 -14.93 -3.92 13.93
CA GLU A 295 -16.17 -3.15 13.80
C GLU A 295 -15.87 -1.67 13.51
N ILE A 296 -16.48 -1.14 12.45
CA ILE A 296 -16.38 0.28 12.10
C ILE A 296 -17.76 0.89 12.28
N ASN A 297 -17.94 1.60 13.38
CA ASN A 297 -19.15 2.39 13.61
C ASN A 297 -19.07 3.66 12.73
N VAL A 298 -19.99 3.76 11.77
CA VAL A 298 -20.13 4.91 10.86
C VAL A 298 -21.18 5.86 11.38
#